data_AF-A0A200QRR9-F1
#
_entry.id   AF-A0A200QRR9-F1
#
_cell.length_a   1.000
_cell.length_b   1.000
_cell.length_c   1.000
_cell.angle_alpha   90.00
_cell.angle_beta   90.00
_cell.angle_gamma   90.00
#
_symmetry.space_group_name_H-M   'P 1'
#
loop_
_entity.id
_entity.type
_entity.pdbx_description
1 polymer ?
#
loop_
_entity_poly.entity_id
_entity_poly.type
_entity_poly.pdbx_seq_one_letter_code
_entity_poly.pdbx_strand_id
1 'polypeptide(L)'
;MLQSLRRVNLGTDESIMKSLPILKQFTTLTLKNGKSISFWEDPWCNNTSLHMEFPKLWKISKRKEAVVADMLQGEGHEVAWNFTFSRELENEEVAPLISMLEKIGNPNKLLDEDDIRCWRGEKNGAFSASSCYQLENDPGRIIIKIKALLYRWGMSNGKFKGIFFDDLVGRWDTKIHNM
;
A
#
# COMPACT_ATOMS: atom_id res chain seq x y z
N MET A 1 -12.04 11.71 27.44
CA MET A 1 -12.95 12.57 26.65
C MET A 1 -12.15 13.08 25.45
N LEU A 2 -12.19 12.34 24.34
CA LEU A 2 -11.38 12.58 23.14
C LEU A 2 -12.01 13.69 22.29
N GLN A 3 -11.83 14.95 22.69
CA GLN A 3 -12.04 16.08 21.81
C GLN A 3 -10.72 16.82 21.61
N SER A 4 -10.41 17.10 20.34
CA SER A 4 -9.29 17.91 19.83
C SER A 4 -8.09 17.19 19.18
N LEU A 5 -8.34 16.16 18.38
CA LEU A 5 -7.47 15.94 17.19
C LEU A 5 -7.94 16.88 16.08
N ARG A 6 -7.51 18.14 16.15
CA ARG A 6 -7.57 19.08 15.03
C ARG A 6 -6.82 18.43 13.85
N ARG A 7 -7.54 18.29 12.74
CA ARG A 7 -7.13 17.70 11.45
C ARG A 7 -5.64 17.90 11.15
N VAL A 8 -4.81 16.90 11.45
CA VAL A 8 -3.64 16.65 10.62
C VAL A 8 -4.23 16.21 9.29
N ASN A 9 -4.08 17.05 8.26
CA ASN A 9 -4.49 16.71 6.90
C ASN A 9 -3.48 15.69 6.36
N LEU A 10 -3.48 14.48 6.94
CA LEU A 10 -3.09 13.27 6.24
C LEU A 10 -4.07 13.24 5.07
N GLY A 11 -3.57 13.16 3.83
CA GLY A 11 -4.41 13.17 2.63
C GLY A 11 -5.59 12.20 2.73
N THR A 12 -6.54 12.32 1.81
CA THR A 12 -7.77 11.49 1.67
C THR A 12 -7.66 10.09 2.29
N ASP A 13 -8.73 9.53 2.83
CA ASP A 13 -8.79 8.17 3.42
C ASP A 13 -7.95 7.12 2.66
N GLU A 14 -7.92 7.24 1.34
CA GLU A 14 -7.09 6.47 0.41
C GLU A 14 -5.57 6.61 0.61
N SER A 15 -5.05 7.81 0.84
CA SER A 15 -3.64 8.10 1.12
C SER A 15 -3.17 7.42 2.41
N ILE A 16 -4.01 7.39 3.44
CA ILE A 16 -3.71 6.70 4.71
C ILE A 16 -3.65 5.19 4.44
N MET A 17 -4.64 4.63 3.75
CA MET A 17 -4.67 3.21 3.40
C MET A 17 -3.48 2.78 2.53
N LYS A 18 -3.02 3.64 1.61
CA LYS A 18 -1.85 3.39 0.75
C LYS A 18 -0.52 3.46 1.51
N SER A 19 -0.39 4.40 2.44
CA SER A 19 0.88 4.71 3.11
C SER A 19 1.26 3.73 4.24
N LEU A 20 0.32 2.94 4.73
CA LEU A 20 0.54 1.99 5.82
C LEU A 20 0.39 0.55 5.32
N PRO A 21 1.48 -0.21 5.15
CA PRO A 21 1.43 -1.60 4.66
C PRO A 21 0.49 -2.51 5.48
N ILE A 22 0.37 -2.25 6.78
CA ILE A 22 -0.53 -3.01 7.66
C ILE A 22 -2.01 -2.77 7.35
N LEU A 23 -2.36 -1.62 6.79
CA LEU A 23 -3.75 -1.32 6.43
C LEU A 23 -4.15 -2.01 5.13
N LYS A 24 -3.19 -2.34 4.26
CA LYS A 24 -3.46 -3.02 2.99
C LYS A 24 -4.17 -4.36 3.19
N GLN A 25 -3.81 -5.10 4.25
CA GLN A 25 -4.46 -6.39 4.59
C GLN A 25 -5.94 -6.25 4.98
N PHE A 26 -6.34 -5.05 5.40
CA PHE A 26 -7.71 -4.70 5.78
C PHE A 26 -8.44 -3.94 4.67
N THR A 27 -7.91 -3.94 3.45
CA THR A 27 -8.58 -3.35 2.28
C THR A 27 -9.02 -4.42 1.28
N THR A 28 -10.10 -4.15 0.55
CA THR A 28 -10.42 -4.84 -0.70
C THR A 28 -10.05 -3.92 -1.86
N LEU A 29 -9.57 -4.53 -2.94
CA LEU A 29 -9.14 -3.84 -4.14
C LEU A 29 -9.94 -4.34 -5.33
N THR A 30 -10.43 -3.40 -6.12
CA THR A 30 -10.98 -3.67 -7.45
C THR A 30 -10.07 -3.01 -8.45
N LEU A 31 -9.35 -3.83 -9.21
CA LEU A 31 -8.50 -3.37 -10.29
C LEU A 31 -9.34 -2.83 -11.45
N LYS A 32 -9.04 -1.61 -11.88
CA LYS A 32 -9.67 -0.94 -13.02
C LYS A 32 -8.59 -0.45 -13.98
N ASN A 33 -8.20 0.83 -13.92
CA ASN A 33 -7.13 1.37 -14.77
C ASN A 33 -5.72 1.01 -14.29
N GLY A 34 -5.56 0.49 -13.08
CA GLY A 34 -4.28 0.06 -12.52
C GLY A 34 -3.31 1.19 -12.19
N LYS A 35 -3.75 2.45 -12.20
CA LYS A 35 -2.88 3.62 -11.99
C LYS A 35 -2.54 3.85 -10.51
N SER A 36 -3.22 3.17 -9.58
CA SER A 36 -3.08 3.42 -8.15
C SER A 36 -2.81 2.19 -7.28
N ILE A 37 -2.85 1.01 -7.91
CA ILE A 37 -2.59 -0.29 -7.28
C ILE A 37 -1.17 -0.73 -7.61
N SER A 38 -0.36 -0.99 -6.58
CA SER A 38 0.99 -1.55 -6.75
C SER A 38 0.92 -2.98 -7.31
N PHE A 39 1.64 -3.25 -8.39
CA PHE A 39 1.61 -4.56 -9.04
C PHE A 39 2.05 -5.68 -8.07
N TRP A 40 3.10 -5.46 -7.29
CA TRP A 40 3.69 -6.50 -6.45
C TRP A 40 3.24 -6.48 -4.99
N GLU A 41 2.98 -5.29 -4.44
CA GLU A 41 2.77 -5.09 -3.01
C GLU A 41 1.28 -5.14 -2.62
N ASP A 42 0.39 -4.73 -3.52
CA ASP A 42 -1.03 -4.70 -3.21
C ASP A 42 -1.69 -6.07 -3.47
N PRO A 43 -2.64 -6.49 -2.62
CA PRO A 43 -3.32 -7.78 -2.75
C PRO A 43 -4.48 -7.74 -3.77
N TRP A 44 -4.19 -7.32 -5.01
CA TRP A 44 -5.22 -7.16 -6.06
C TRP A 44 -5.54 -8.45 -6.83
N CYS A 45 -4.72 -9.50 -6.65
CA CYS A 45 -4.99 -10.85 -7.16
C CYS A 45 -5.36 -11.80 -6.01
N ASN A 46 -6.65 -12.08 -5.82
CA ASN A 46 -7.15 -13.07 -4.84
C ASN A 46 -6.69 -12.80 -3.39
N ASN A 47 -6.73 -11.53 -2.94
CA ASN A 47 -6.41 -11.11 -1.57
C ASN A 47 -4.98 -11.39 -1.07
N THR A 48 -4.05 -11.80 -1.93
CA THR A 48 -2.63 -11.97 -1.60
C THR A 48 -1.77 -11.15 -2.54
N SER A 49 -0.67 -10.59 -2.04
CA SER A 49 0.27 -9.81 -2.85
C SER A 49 1.13 -10.73 -3.73
N LEU A 50 1.39 -10.32 -4.97
CA LEU A 50 2.15 -11.15 -5.91
C LEU A 50 3.59 -11.39 -5.44
N HIS A 51 4.21 -10.49 -4.67
CA HIS A 51 5.56 -10.73 -4.16
C HIS A 51 5.63 -11.86 -3.13
N MET A 52 4.54 -12.09 -2.38
CA MET A 52 4.46 -13.18 -1.40
C MET A 52 4.25 -14.52 -2.09
N GLU A 53 3.44 -14.56 -3.15
CA GLU A 53 3.18 -15.77 -3.93
C GLU A 53 4.33 -16.13 -4.89
N PHE A 54 4.98 -15.12 -5.48
CA PHE A 54 6.03 -15.29 -6.48
C PHE A 54 7.35 -14.62 -6.04
N PRO A 55 7.94 -15.01 -4.89
CA PRO A 55 9.09 -14.32 -4.30
C PRO A 55 10.35 -14.39 -5.18
N LYS A 56 10.52 -15.45 -5.98
CA LYS A 56 11.65 -15.58 -6.92
C LYS A 56 11.59 -14.54 -8.02
N LEU A 57 10.43 -14.35 -8.65
CA LEU A 57 10.22 -13.33 -9.68
C LEU A 57 10.34 -11.92 -9.12
N TRP A 58 9.76 -11.67 -7.94
CA TRP A 58 9.89 -10.40 -7.25
C TRP A 58 11.36 -10.03 -7.01
N LYS A 59 12.17 -10.97 -6.53
CA LYS A 59 13.59 -10.77 -6.23
C LYS A 59 14.34 -10.20 -7.45
N ILE A 60 14.11 -10.76 -8.63
CA ILE A 60 14.77 -10.36 -9.87
C ILE A 60 14.02 -9.25 -10.63
N SER A 61 12.82 -8.84 -10.22
CA SER A 61 12.11 -7.71 -10.84
C SER A 61 12.87 -6.39 -10.63
N LYS A 62 13.04 -5.59 -11.70
CA LYS A 62 13.56 -4.22 -11.61
C LYS A 62 12.47 -3.21 -11.24
N ARG A 63 11.20 -3.51 -11.54
CA ARG A 63 10.06 -2.60 -11.40
C ARG A 63 9.26 -2.97 -10.15
N LYS A 64 9.93 -2.94 -9.00
CA LYS A 64 9.35 -3.38 -7.72
C LYS A 64 8.24 -2.45 -7.21
N GLU A 65 8.41 -1.16 -7.41
CA GLU A 65 7.50 -0.12 -6.92
C GLU A 65 6.45 0.29 -7.96
N ALA A 66 6.42 -0.38 -9.12
CA ALA A 66 5.51 -0.06 -10.21
C ALA A 66 4.03 -0.31 -9.85
N VAL A 67 3.16 0.55 -10.35
CA VAL A 67 1.72 0.29 -10.37
C VAL A 67 1.36 -0.66 -11.50
N VAL A 68 0.16 -1.24 -11.49
CA VAL A 68 -0.28 -2.19 -12.53
C VAL A 68 -0.21 -1.56 -13.93
N ALA A 69 -0.60 -0.29 -14.07
CA ALA A 69 -0.55 0.43 -15.35
C ALA A 69 0.88 0.56 -15.90
N ASP A 70 1.88 0.74 -15.04
CA ASP A 70 3.29 0.85 -15.46
C ASP A 70 3.82 -0.47 -16.02
N MET A 71 3.22 -1.60 -15.63
CA MET A 71 3.60 -2.94 -16.05
C MET A 71 3.00 -3.32 -17.41
N LEU A 72 2.38 -2.38 -18.11
CA LEU A 72 1.79 -2.58 -19.42
C LEU A 72 2.66 -1.97 -20.52
N GLN A 73 2.57 -2.54 -21.71
CA GLN A 73 3.15 -1.99 -22.93
C GLN A 73 2.18 -2.20 -24.09
N GLY A 74 2.13 -1.23 -25.01
CA GLY A 74 1.23 -1.23 -26.16
C GLY A 74 0.03 -0.31 -25.97
N GLU A 75 -0.77 -0.18 -27.02
CA GLU A 75 -1.96 0.68 -27.06
C GLU A 75 -3.12 -0.06 -27.74
N GLY A 76 -4.36 0.38 -27.45
CA GLY A 76 -5.56 -0.17 -28.06
C GLY A 76 -5.76 -1.65 -27.73
N HIS A 77 -5.81 -2.50 -28.76
CA HIS A 77 -6.04 -3.95 -28.61
C HIS A 77 -4.75 -4.78 -28.45
N GLU A 78 -3.58 -4.15 -28.48
CA GLU A 78 -2.27 -4.81 -28.42
C GLU A 78 -1.57 -4.58 -27.08
N VAL A 79 -2.32 -4.51 -25.98
CA VAL A 79 -1.73 -4.35 -24.64
C VAL A 79 -1.18 -5.69 -24.14
N ALA A 80 0.06 -5.68 -23.66
CA ALA A 80 0.75 -6.82 -23.09
C ALA A 80 1.43 -6.47 -21.74
N TRP A 81 1.69 -7.49 -20.93
CA TRP A 81 2.50 -7.34 -19.72
C TRP A 81 3.98 -7.13 -20.08
N ASN A 82 4.61 -6.13 -19.46
CA ASN A 82 5.99 -5.76 -19.66
C ASN A 82 6.81 -5.96 -18.37
N PHE A 83 7.37 -7.15 -18.23
CA PHE A 83 8.25 -7.49 -17.12
C PHE A 83 9.70 -7.17 -17.44
N THR A 84 10.37 -6.46 -16.53
CA THR A 84 11.81 -6.21 -16.64
C THR A 84 12.54 -6.87 -15.48
N PHE A 85 13.37 -7.85 -15.79
CA PHE A 85 14.18 -8.57 -14.80
C PHE A 85 15.64 -8.10 -14.80
N SER A 86 16.32 -8.26 -13.66
CA SER A 86 17.73 -7.90 -13.46
C SER A 86 18.70 -8.84 -14.16
N ARG A 87 18.25 -10.06 -14.44
CA ARG A 87 18.95 -11.10 -15.19
C ARG A 87 17.94 -11.90 -16.01
N GLU A 88 18.43 -12.78 -16.88
CA GLU A 88 17.61 -13.76 -17.57
C GLU A 88 16.94 -14.71 -16.58
N LEU A 89 15.79 -15.26 -17.00
CA LEU A 89 15.06 -16.26 -16.23
C LEU A 89 15.82 -17.58 -16.23
N GLU A 90 15.95 -18.18 -15.06
CA GLU A 90 16.45 -19.53 -14.88
C GLU A 90 15.27 -20.52 -14.86
N ASN A 91 15.57 -21.81 -15.02
CA ASN A 91 14.55 -22.87 -15.08
C ASN A 91 13.59 -22.85 -13.88
N GLU A 92 14.07 -22.43 -12.70
CA GLU A 92 13.27 -22.36 -11.48
C GLU A 92 12.23 -21.23 -11.48
N GLU A 93 12.34 -20.25 -12.38
CA GLU A 93 11.47 -19.07 -12.46
C GLU A 93 10.46 -19.16 -13.60
N VAL A 94 10.67 -20.07 -14.57
CA VAL A 94 9.78 -20.27 -15.71
C VAL A 94 8.38 -20.72 -15.25
N ALA A 95 8.29 -21.78 -14.44
CA ALA A 95 7.00 -22.25 -13.94
C ALA A 95 6.27 -21.21 -13.06
N PRO A 96 6.94 -20.52 -12.12
CA PRO A 96 6.35 -19.37 -11.42
C PRO A 96 5.83 -18.27 -12.35
N LEU A 97 6.57 -17.92 -13.43
CA LEU A 97 6.14 -16.88 -14.36
C LEU A 97 4.85 -17.27 -15.09
N ILE A 98 4.77 -18.51 -15.57
CA ILE A 98 3.57 -19.03 -16.23
C ILE A 98 2.38 -18.97 -15.26
N SER A 99 2.55 -19.47 -14.03
CA SER A 99 1.49 -19.43 -13.03
C SER A 99 1.07 -18.00 -12.66
N MET A 100 2.02 -17.06 -12.60
CA MET A 100 1.72 -15.63 -12.38
C MET A 100 0.92 -15.06 -13.55
N LEU A 101 1.31 -15.34 -14.80
CA LEU A 101 0.61 -14.89 -16.01
C LEU A 101 -0.84 -15.41 -16.06
N GLU A 102 -1.06 -16.68 -15.75
CA GLU A 102 -2.40 -17.27 -15.66
C GLU A 102 -3.26 -16.57 -14.60
N LYS A 103 -2.66 -16.26 -13.45
CA LYS A 103 -3.33 -15.60 -12.32
C LYS A 103 -3.72 -14.15 -12.62
N ILE A 104 -2.80 -13.36 -13.20
CA ILE A 104 -3.05 -11.94 -13.50
C ILE A 104 -3.91 -11.75 -14.76
N GLY A 105 -3.94 -12.75 -15.64
CA GLY A 105 -4.80 -12.79 -16.81
C GLY A 105 -4.42 -11.79 -17.91
N ASN A 106 -5.35 -11.56 -18.84
CA ASN A 106 -5.15 -10.69 -19.99
C ASN A 106 -5.26 -9.19 -19.58
N PRO A 107 -4.24 -8.36 -19.84
CA PRO A 107 -4.26 -6.95 -19.47
C PRO A 107 -5.28 -6.10 -20.26
N ASN A 108 -5.79 -6.60 -21.40
CA ASN A 108 -6.86 -5.92 -22.15
C ASN A 108 -8.22 -5.90 -21.40
N LYS A 109 -8.31 -6.53 -20.22
CA LYS A 109 -9.49 -6.48 -19.36
C LYS A 109 -9.54 -5.23 -18.46
N LEU A 110 -8.47 -4.44 -18.41
CA LEU A 110 -8.44 -3.20 -17.64
C LEU A 110 -9.41 -2.17 -18.23
N LEU A 111 -10.02 -1.37 -17.36
CA LEU A 111 -11.05 -0.40 -17.71
C LEU A 111 -10.49 1.02 -17.54
N ASP A 112 -10.98 1.98 -18.33
CA ASP A 112 -10.63 3.40 -18.15
C ASP A 112 -11.45 4.05 -17.03
N GLU A 113 -11.49 3.37 -15.88
CA GLU A 113 -12.11 3.81 -14.64
C GLU A 113 -11.05 3.80 -13.53
N ASP A 114 -11.22 4.64 -12.52
CA ASP A 114 -10.31 4.63 -11.37
C ASP A 114 -10.40 3.33 -10.58
N ASP A 115 -9.24 2.85 -10.14
CA ASP A 115 -9.16 1.73 -9.20
C ASP A 115 -9.96 2.03 -7.93
N ILE A 116 -10.54 0.98 -7.34
CA ILE A 116 -11.33 1.13 -6.11
C ILE A 116 -10.60 0.45 -4.96
N ARG A 117 -10.43 1.19 -3.86
CA ARG A 117 -9.93 0.67 -2.59
C ARG A 117 -10.97 0.89 -1.51
N CYS A 118 -11.48 -0.19 -0.95
CA CYS A 118 -12.45 -0.14 0.14
C CYS A 118 -11.83 -0.66 1.44
N TRP A 119 -12.15 0.00 2.54
CA TRP A 119 -11.81 -0.42 3.89
C TRP A 119 -12.78 -1.51 4.37
N ARG A 120 -12.25 -2.63 4.90
CA ARG A 120 -13.08 -3.75 5.38
C ARG A 120 -13.74 -3.51 6.73
N GLY A 121 -13.23 -2.55 7.51
CA GLY A 121 -13.74 -2.31 8.86
C GLY A 121 -15.05 -1.53 8.93
N GLU A 122 -15.52 -0.99 7.81
CA GLU A 122 -16.79 -0.26 7.72
C GLU A 122 -17.64 -0.77 6.56
N LYS A 123 -18.96 -0.83 6.75
CA LYS A 123 -19.89 -1.35 5.72
C LYS A 123 -19.90 -0.51 4.43
N ASN A 124 -19.61 0.78 4.55
CA ASN A 124 -19.58 1.70 3.41
C ASN A 124 -18.22 1.73 2.70
N GLY A 125 -17.24 0.95 3.14
CA GLY A 125 -15.90 0.93 2.56
C GLY A 125 -15.03 2.16 2.90
N ALA A 126 -15.54 3.10 3.70
CA ALA A 126 -14.78 4.27 4.12
C ALA A 126 -13.81 3.92 5.26
N PHE A 127 -12.64 4.54 5.27
CA PHE A 127 -11.72 4.35 6.38
C PHE A 127 -12.26 5.02 7.64
N SER A 128 -12.13 4.34 8.78
CA SER A 128 -12.31 4.97 10.08
C SER A 128 -11.21 4.54 11.03
N ALA A 129 -10.65 5.49 11.79
CA ALA A 129 -9.65 5.17 12.80
C ALA A 129 -10.21 4.19 13.85
N SER A 130 -11.50 4.29 14.17
CA SER A 130 -12.17 3.40 15.13
C SER A 130 -12.14 1.95 14.69
N SER A 131 -12.59 1.65 13.48
CA SER A 131 -12.61 0.27 12.96
C SER A 131 -11.19 -0.24 12.67
N CYS A 132 -10.24 0.64 12.37
CA CYS A 132 -8.81 0.31 12.29
C CYS A 132 -8.26 -0.25 13.61
N TYR A 133 -8.56 0.39 14.74
CA TYR A 133 -8.14 -0.12 16.05
C TYR A 133 -8.82 -1.44 16.43
N GLN A 134 -10.02 -1.72 15.89
CA GLN A 134 -10.75 -2.94 16.18
C GLN A 134 -10.27 -4.13 15.34
N LEU A 135 -9.86 -3.89 14.09
CA LEU A 135 -9.38 -4.95 13.20
C LEU A 135 -7.96 -5.42 13.52
N GLU A 136 -7.13 -4.56 14.11
CA GLU A 136 -5.81 -4.94 14.58
C GLU A 136 -5.86 -5.32 16.06
N ASN A 137 -5.61 -6.60 16.34
CA ASN A 137 -5.58 -7.14 17.70
C ASN A 137 -4.44 -6.57 18.58
N ASP A 138 -3.55 -5.76 18.01
CA ASP A 138 -2.52 -5.00 18.73
C ASP A 138 -2.64 -3.49 18.37
N PRO A 139 -3.46 -2.73 19.12
CA PRO A 139 -3.58 -1.28 18.95
C PRO A 139 -2.23 -0.54 19.09
N GLY A 140 -1.28 -1.09 19.87
CA GLY A 140 0.05 -0.53 20.07
C GLY A 140 0.85 -0.49 18.77
N ARG A 141 0.74 -1.53 17.93
CA ARG A 141 1.40 -1.58 16.61
C ARG A 141 0.90 -0.50 15.65
N ILE A 142 -0.41 -0.25 15.60
CA ILE A 142 -0.96 0.84 14.79
C ILE A 142 -0.48 2.19 15.31
N ILE A 143 -0.57 2.41 16.63
CA ILE A 143 -0.17 3.68 17.25
C ILE A 143 1.29 3.99 16.95
N ILE A 144 2.20 3.01 17.09
CA ILE A 144 3.63 3.18 16.79
C ILE A 144 3.84 3.54 15.32
N LYS A 145 3.12 2.90 14.39
CA LYS A 145 3.24 3.20 12.94
C LYS A 145 2.67 4.57 12.56
N ILE A 146 1.53 4.97 13.14
CA ILE A 146 0.97 6.32 12.95
C ILE A 146 1.95 7.37 13.49
N LYS A 147 2.49 7.16 14.69
CA LYS A 147 3.53 8.02 15.27
C LYS A 147 4.77 8.07 14.37
N ALA A 148 5.20 6.96 13.79
CA ALA A 148 6.34 6.92 12.87
C ALA A 148 6.11 7.71 11.58
N LEU A 149 4.92 7.59 10.98
CA LEU A 149 4.56 8.39 9.80
C LEU A 149 4.51 9.88 10.10
N LEU A 150 3.89 10.26 11.22
CA LEU A 150 3.86 11.66 11.63
C LEU A 150 5.27 12.18 11.94
N TYR A 151 6.10 11.37 12.60
CA TYR A 151 7.49 11.72 12.85
C TYR A 151 8.23 12.01 11.55
N ARG A 152 8.13 11.11 10.57
CA ARG A 152 8.74 11.26 9.25
C ARG A 152 8.27 12.51 8.53
N TRP A 153 6.95 12.78 8.54
CA TRP A 153 6.38 14.00 7.99
C TRP A 153 6.88 15.26 8.71
N GLY A 154 6.90 15.25 10.04
CA GLY A 154 7.34 16.40 10.83
C GLY A 154 8.82 16.70 10.64
N MET A 155 9.65 15.68 10.46
CA MET A 155 11.07 15.82 10.13
C MET A 155 11.27 16.41 8.72
N SER A 156 10.55 15.91 7.71
CA SER A 156 10.66 16.42 6.33
C SER A 156 10.19 17.86 6.18
N ASN A 157 9.31 18.32 7.07
CA ASN A 157 8.79 19.69 7.08
C ASN A 157 9.50 20.60 8.11
N GLY A 158 10.57 20.13 8.74
CA GLY A 158 11.32 20.87 9.76
C GLY A 158 10.55 21.16 11.05
N LYS A 159 9.35 20.58 11.22
CA LYS A 159 8.47 20.78 12.37
C LYS A 159 8.96 20.05 13.62
N PHE A 160 9.66 18.93 13.47
CA PHE A 160 10.16 18.11 14.60
C PHE A 160 11.67 18.22 14.82
N LYS A 161 12.26 19.36 14.46
CA LYS A 161 13.70 19.58 14.69
C LYS A 161 14.02 19.49 16.19
N GLY A 162 14.89 18.54 16.56
CA GLY A 162 15.31 18.31 17.94
C GLY A 162 14.36 17.44 18.77
N ILE A 163 13.33 16.85 18.16
CA ILE A 163 12.49 15.83 18.79
C ILE A 163 12.93 14.47 18.29
N PHE A 164 13.13 13.52 19.21
CA PHE A 164 13.44 12.14 18.84
C PHE A 164 12.16 11.32 18.67
N PHE A 165 12.22 10.28 17.85
CA PHE A 165 11.09 9.38 17.65
C PHE A 165 10.63 8.75 18.98
N ASP A 166 11.55 8.39 19.86
CA ASP A 166 11.24 7.83 21.18
C ASP A 166 10.47 8.79 22.09
N ASP A 167 10.70 10.11 21.95
CA ASP A 167 9.92 11.11 22.65
C ASP A 167 8.46 11.14 22.16
N LEU A 168 8.25 10.92 20.86
CA LEU A 168 6.93 10.84 20.25
C LEU A 168 6.20 9.54 20.67
N VAL A 169 6.93 8.43 20.79
CA VAL A 169 6.38 7.13 21.17
C VAL A 169 6.06 7.07 22.66
N GLY A 170 7.02 7.43 23.52
CA GLY A 170 6.89 7.27 24.98
C GLY A 170 6.39 8.50 25.73
N ARG A 171 6.41 9.69 25.13
CA ARG A 171 6.14 10.97 25.83
C ARG A 171 5.31 11.97 25.00
N TRP A 172 4.48 11.44 24.11
CA TRP A 172 3.61 12.20 23.19
C TRP A 172 2.92 13.40 23.86
N ASP A 173 2.24 13.15 24.99
CA ASP A 173 1.40 14.14 25.67
C ASP A 173 2.22 15.33 26.20
N THR A 174 3.48 15.09 26.58
CA THR A 174 4.35 16.13 27.15
C THR A 174 5.07 16.98 26.11
N LYS A 175 5.19 16.49 24.87
CA LYS A 175 6.00 17.14 23.83
C LYS A 175 5.15 17.89 22.81
N ILE A 176 3.99 17.36 22.42
CA ILE A 176 3.14 17.98 21.39
C ILE A 176 2.40 19.22 21.93
N HIS A 177 1.99 19.22 23.21
CA HIS A 177 1.32 20.39 23.81
C HIS A 177 2.23 21.62 24.01
N ASN A 178 3.55 21.43 23.88
CA ASN A 178 4.56 22.47 24.05
C ASN A 178 5.21 22.91 22.72
N MET A 179 4.65 22.49 21.59
CA MET A 179 5.03 22.90 20.24
C MET A 179 3.96 23.80 19.61
#